data_AF-A0A0H2R679-F1
#
_entry.id   AF-A0A0H2R679-F1
#
_cell.length_a   1.000
_cell.length_b   1.000
_cell.length_c   1.000
_cell.angle_alpha   90.00
_cell.angle_beta   90.00
_cell.angle_gamma   90.00
#
_symmetry.space_group_name_H-M   'P 1'
#
loop_
_entity.id
_entity.type
_entity.pdbx_description
1 polymer ?
#
loop_
_entity_poly.entity_id
_entity_poly.type
_entity_poly.pdbx_seq_one_letter_code
_entity_poly.pdbx_strand_id
1 'polypeptide(L)'
;MNPNGSHTIITLQEWERRLASAFDSPSTTRPTVDETITLLYNYMCSVSNCPDTDRARASFRANVPRLKSVWQQLIDNLDETRQDVQPHDGRVDRAKIMAYTQLRERMTLVGTIWMNLSQSFTPARGGVATEFLF
;
A
#
# COMPACT_ATOMS: atom_id res chain seq x y z
N MET A 1 16.06 22.69 -27.86
CA MET A 1 15.81 22.37 -26.43
C MET A 1 14.31 22.43 -26.20
N ASN A 2 13.69 21.30 -25.86
CA ASN A 2 12.23 21.20 -25.68
C ASN A 2 11.90 21.30 -24.18
N PRO A 3 11.18 22.33 -23.70
CA PRO A 3 10.79 22.45 -22.31
C PRO A 3 9.34 21.95 -22.17
N ASN A 4 9.13 20.64 -22.25
CA ASN A 4 7.82 20.04 -21.97
C ASN A 4 8.03 18.67 -21.31
N GLY A 5 8.54 18.71 -20.08
CA GLY A 5 8.31 17.63 -19.14
C GLY A 5 6.86 17.71 -18.69
N SER A 6 5.94 17.18 -19.49
CA SER A 6 4.54 17.00 -19.10
C SER A 6 4.51 16.10 -17.88
N HIS A 7 4.50 16.70 -16.69
CA HIS A 7 4.11 16.02 -15.47
C HIS A 7 2.62 15.71 -15.61
N THR A 8 2.30 14.57 -16.23
CA THR A 8 0.93 14.09 -16.32
C THR A 8 0.42 13.95 -14.88
N ILE A 9 -0.52 14.81 -14.49
CA ILE A 9 -1.23 14.67 -13.21
C ILE A 9 -2.01 13.38 -13.31
N ILE A 10 -1.50 12.32 -12.68
CA ILE A 10 -2.17 11.02 -12.64
C ILE A 10 -3.43 11.17 -11.79
N THR A 11 -4.59 10.93 -12.38
CA THR A 11 -5.88 11.06 -11.69
C THR A 11 -6.13 9.86 -10.76
N LEU A 12 -7.02 10.03 -9.78
CA LEU A 12 -7.46 8.93 -8.89
C LEU A 12 -7.94 7.71 -9.68
N GLN A 13 -8.66 7.94 -10.78
CA GLN A 13 -9.16 6.88 -11.66
C GLN A 13 -8.03 6.08 -12.34
N GLU A 14 -6.95 6.74 -12.73
CA GLU A 14 -5.80 6.05 -13.32
C GLU A 14 -5.08 5.18 -12.28
N TRP A 15 -5.00 5.62 -11.02
CA TRP A 15 -4.46 4.79 -9.95
C TRP A 15 -5.36 3.58 -9.61
N GLU A 16 -6.68 3.75 -9.59
CA GLU A 16 -7.61 2.63 -9.45
C GLU A 16 -7.40 1.59 -10.57
N ARG A 17 -7.24 2.05 -11.81
CA ARG A 17 -7.00 1.18 -12.96
C ARG A 17 -5.68 0.43 -12.83
N ARG A 18 -4.60 1.10 -12.41
CA ARG A 18 -3.29 0.46 -12.17
C ARG A 18 -3.37 -0.57 -11.05
N LEU A 19 -4.06 -0.25 -9.96
CA LEU A 19 -4.29 -1.17 -8.85
C LEU A 19 -5.05 -2.43 -9.32
N ALA A 20 -6.15 -2.25 -10.04
CA ALA A 20 -6.92 -3.37 -10.59
C ALA A 20 -6.08 -4.21 -11.59
N SER A 21 -5.33 -3.55 -12.48
CA SER A 21 -4.47 -4.24 -13.45
C SER A 21 -3.39 -5.08 -12.79
N ALA A 22 -2.83 -4.61 -11.67
CA ALA A 22 -1.75 -5.31 -10.97
C ALA A 22 -2.24 -6.52 -10.17
N PHE A 23 -3.48 -6.50 -9.66
CA PHE A 23 -3.93 -7.47 -8.67
C PHE A 23 -5.19 -8.27 -9.05
N ASP A 24 -5.97 -7.83 -10.04
CA ASP A 24 -7.17 -8.56 -10.49
C ASP A 24 -6.93 -9.35 -11.78
N SER A 25 -5.94 -8.95 -12.58
CA SER A 25 -5.62 -9.65 -13.81
C SER A 25 -4.89 -10.95 -13.47
N PRO A 26 -5.22 -12.10 -14.11
CA PRO A 26 -4.42 -13.32 -14.04
C PRO A 26 -3.06 -13.18 -14.75
N SER A 27 -2.51 -11.96 -14.80
CA SER A 27 -1.25 -11.65 -15.46
C SER A 27 -0.14 -12.52 -14.90
N THR A 28 0.74 -12.94 -15.78
CA THR A 28 1.88 -13.82 -15.47
C THR A 28 2.96 -13.11 -14.66
N THR A 29 2.91 -11.79 -14.51
CA THR A 29 3.91 -11.00 -13.79
C THR A 29 3.25 -10.28 -12.62
N ARG A 30 3.36 -10.87 -11.43
CA ARG A 30 3.00 -10.17 -10.19
C ARG A 30 4.00 -9.04 -9.94
N PRO A 31 3.55 -7.87 -9.45
CA PRO A 31 4.45 -6.79 -9.07
C PRO A 31 5.39 -7.25 -7.95
N THR A 32 6.61 -6.73 -7.96
CA THR A 32 7.55 -6.88 -6.83
C THR A 32 6.99 -6.23 -5.56
N VAL A 33 7.57 -6.55 -4.40
CA VAL A 33 7.21 -5.91 -3.11
C VAL A 33 7.35 -4.38 -3.21
N ASP A 34 8.42 -3.91 -3.86
CA ASP A 34 8.70 -2.49 -4.02
C ASP A 34 7.68 -1.77 -4.90
N GLU A 35 7.31 -2.38 -6.03
CA GLU A 35 6.27 -1.89 -6.92
C GLU A 35 4.91 -1.89 -6.23
N THR A 36 4.61 -2.94 -5.46
CA THR A 36 3.37 -3.08 -4.69
C THR A 36 3.23 -1.95 -3.68
N ILE A 37 4.25 -1.70 -2.86
CA ILE A 37 4.26 -0.61 -1.89
C ILE A 37 4.11 0.74 -2.58
N THR A 38 4.80 0.95 -3.69
CA THR A 38 4.74 2.21 -4.46
C THR A 38 3.35 2.44 -5.04
N LEU A 39 2.72 1.40 -5.59
CA LEU A 39 1.35 1.46 -6.10
C LEU A 39 0.35 1.80 -4.99
N LEU A 40 0.44 1.12 -3.84
CA LEU A 40 -0.41 1.36 -2.68
C LEU A 40 -0.24 2.79 -2.16
N TYR A 41 1.01 3.25 -1.97
CA TYR A 41 1.32 4.60 -1.51
C TYR A 41 0.70 5.66 -2.45
N ASN A 42 0.97 5.55 -3.75
CA ASN A 42 0.49 6.53 -4.73
C ASN A 42 -1.04 6.56 -4.84
N TYR A 43 -1.68 5.39 -4.82
CA TYR A 43 -3.14 5.31 -4.80
C TYR A 43 -3.70 5.99 -3.54
N MET A 44 -3.18 5.67 -2.35
CA MET A 44 -3.68 6.25 -1.11
C MET A 44 -3.43 7.76 -1.01
N CYS A 45 -2.25 8.25 -1.43
CA CYS A 45 -2.00 9.68 -1.54
C CYS A 45 -2.98 10.36 -2.51
N SER A 46 -3.35 9.68 -3.60
CA SER A 46 -4.33 10.22 -4.56
C SER A 46 -5.74 10.26 -3.97
N VAL A 47 -6.10 9.29 -3.14
CA VAL A 47 -7.35 9.31 -2.36
C VAL A 47 -7.32 10.47 -1.35
N SER A 48 -6.23 10.62 -0.58
CA SER A 48 -6.09 11.68 0.43
C SER A 48 -6.12 13.08 -0.16
N ASN A 49 -5.56 13.27 -1.36
CA ASN A 49 -5.47 14.58 -2.02
C ASN A 49 -6.61 14.82 -3.02
N CYS A 50 -7.61 13.93 -3.11
CA CYS A 50 -8.73 14.12 -4.00
C CYS A 50 -9.65 15.23 -3.47
N PRO A 51 -9.91 16.30 -4.23
CA PRO A 51 -10.73 17.42 -3.76
C PRO A 51 -12.21 17.05 -3.60
N ASP A 52 -12.67 16.05 -4.34
CA ASP A 52 -14.02 15.49 -4.20
C ASP A 52 -13.99 14.35 -3.17
N THR A 53 -14.34 14.71 -1.93
CA THR A 53 -14.36 13.78 -0.79
C THR A 53 -15.30 12.59 -0.99
N ASP A 54 -16.44 12.75 -1.69
CA ASP A 54 -17.38 11.66 -1.91
C ASP A 54 -16.85 10.70 -2.99
N ARG A 55 -16.22 11.21 -4.04
CA ARG A 55 -15.49 10.38 -5.01
C ARG A 55 -14.33 9.64 -4.37
N ALA A 56 -13.56 10.30 -3.51
CA ALA A 56 -12.46 9.71 -2.75
C ALA A 56 -12.94 8.58 -1.83
N ARG A 57 -14.04 8.82 -1.10
CA ARG A 57 -14.68 7.83 -0.23
C ARG A 57 -15.20 6.63 -1.02
N ALA A 58 -15.88 6.87 -2.14
CA ALA A 58 -16.42 5.82 -3.01
C ALA A 58 -15.27 4.96 -3.59
N SER A 59 -14.21 5.62 -4.07
CA SER A 59 -12.97 4.98 -4.53
C SER A 59 -12.39 4.08 -3.45
N PHE A 60 -12.12 4.66 -2.28
CA PHE A 60 -11.52 3.93 -1.17
C PHE A 60 -12.33 2.70 -0.81
N ARG A 61 -13.64 2.85 -0.59
CA ARG A 61 -14.55 1.74 -0.25
C ARG A 61 -14.58 0.63 -1.30
N ALA A 62 -14.64 0.99 -2.59
CA ALA A 62 -14.64 0.02 -3.68
C ALA A 62 -13.33 -0.80 -3.73
N ASN A 63 -12.22 -0.21 -3.29
CA ASN A 63 -10.90 -0.84 -3.32
C ASN A 63 -10.51 -1.53 -2.01
N VAL A 64 -11.24 -1.36 -0.89
CA VAL A 64 -10.91 -1.97 0.41
C VAL A 64 -10.61 -3.47 0.33
N PRO A 65 -11.42 -4.32 -0.34
CA PRO A 65 -11.11 -5.75 -0.43
C PRO A 65 -9.76 -6.03 -1.10
N ARG A 66 -9.43 -5.26 -2.15
CA ARG A 66 -8.15 -5.36 -2.86
C ARG A 66 -7.00 -4.91 -1.97
N LEU A 67 -7.15 -3.77 -1.28
CA LEU A 67 -6.13 -3.27 -0.34
C LEU A 67 -5.84 -4.30 0.77
N LYS A 68 -6.87 -4.93 1.33
CA LYS A 68 -6.71 -6.00 2.34
C LYS A 68 -5.94 -7.20 1.80
N SER A 69 -6.30 -7.68 0.60
CA SER A 69 -5.61 -8.82 0.00
C SER A 69 -4.14 -8.52 -0.27
N VAL A 70 -3.83 -7.35 -0.83
CA VAL A 70 -2.45 -6.94 -1.13
C VAL A 70 -1.65 -6.72 0.15
N TRP A 71 -2.27 -6.17 1.19
CA TRP A 71 -1.62 -5.96 2.47
C TRP A 71 -1.26 -7.28 3.17
N GLN A 72 -2.14 -8.27 3.12
CA GLN A 72 -1.82 -9.61 3.64
C GLN A 72 -0.60 -10.18 2.93
N GLN A 73 -0.54 -10.07 1.59
CA GLN A 73 0.64 -10.52 0.83
C GLN A 73 1.92 -9.79 1.27
N LEU A 74 1.85 -8.50 1.60
CA LEU A 74 3.01 -7.77 2.12
C LEU A 74 3.44 -8.24 3.51
N ILE A 75 2.49 -8.58 4.39
CA ILE A 75 2.78 -9.19 5.69
C ILE A 75 3.49 -10.52 5.49
N ASP A 76 2.97 -11.38 4.61
CA ASP A 76 3.55 -12.69 4.34
C ASP A 76 5.01 -12.55 3.83
N ASN A 77 5.26 -11.63 2.90
CA ASN A 77 6.62 -11.33 2.42
C ASN A 77 7.54 -10.75 3.51
N LEU A 78 7.01 -9.91 4.41
CA LEU A 78 7.77 -9.35 5.52
C LEU A 78 8.18 -10.44 6.51
N ASP A 79 7.30 -11.39 6.79
CA ASP A 79 7.57 -12.53 7.67
C ASP A 79 8.59 -13.49 7.06
N GLU A 80 8.52 -13.76 5.75
CA GLU A 80 9.57 -14.51 5.03
C GLU A 80 10.93 -13.80 5.14
N THR A 81 10.97 -12.49 4.87
CA THR A 81 12.20 -11.69 4.98
C THR A 81 12.73 -11.67 6.41
N ARG A 82 11.85 -11.67 7.42
CA ARG A 82 12.24 -11.74 8.84
C ARG A 82 12.89 -13.07 9.19
N GLN A 83 12.38 -14.18 8.67
CA GLN A 83 12.97 -15.51 8.87
C GLN A 83 14.39 -15.56 8.27
N ASP A 84 14.60 -14.94 7.12
CA ASP A 84 15.90 -14.85 6.45
C ASP A 84 16.98 -14.04 7.21
N VAL A 85 16.55 -13.17 8.12
CA VAL A 85 17.43 -12.36 8.98
C VAL A 85 17.80 -13.09 10.28
N GLN A 86 17.13 -14.19 10.63
CA GLN A 86 17.49 -14.97 11.82
C GLN A 86 18.86 -15.63 11.61
N PRO A 87 19.78 -15.54 12.59
CA PRO A 87 21.12 -16.10 12.46
C PRO A 87 21.05 -17.63 12.41
N HIS A 88 21.31 -18.22 11.24
CA HIS A 88 21.37 -19.67 11.13
C HIS A 88 22.67 -20.29 11.65
N ASP A 89 23.74 -19.50 11.84
CA ASP A 89 25.04 -19.98 12.37
C ASP A 89 25.82 -18.84 13.08
N GLY A 90 25.12 -17.92 13.74
CA GLY A 90 25.73 -16.76 14.42
C GLY A 90 26.28 -15.67 13.47
N ARG A 91 26.18 -15.85 12.15
CA ARG A 91 26.44 -14.80 11.15
C ARG A 91 25.14 -14.10 10.78
N VAL A 92 25.09 -12.80 11.01
CA VAL A 92 23.98 -11.95 10.59
C VAL A 92 24.40 -11.14 9.37
N ASP A 93 23.64 -11.26 8.28
CA ASP A 93 23.87 -10.48 7.08
C ASP A 93 23.31 -9.06 7.27
N ARG A 94 24.20 -8.06 7.33
CA ARG A 94 23.82 -6.66 7.48
C ARG A 94 22.93 -6.17 6.34
N ALA A 95 23.14 -6.66 5.11
CA ALA A 95 22.32 -6.27 3.97
C ALA A 95 20.88 -6.76 4.13
N LYS A 96 20.69 -7.99 4.63
CA LYS A 96 19.36 -8.54 4.93
C LYS A 96 18.67 -7.77 6.05
N ILE A 97 19.39 -7.41 7.12
CA ILE A 97 18.83 -6.56 8.18
C ILE A 97 18.35 -5.24 7.60
N MET A 98 19.18 -4.56 6.81
CA MET A 98 18.83 -3.27 6.22
C MET A 98 17.62 -3.37 5.29
N ALA A 99 17.55 -4.41 4.46
CA ALA A 99 16.41 -4.66 3.58
C ALA A 99 15.11 -4.86 4.38
N TYR A 100 15.15 -5.69 5.43
CA TYR A 100 14.02 -5.88 6.34
C TYR A 100 13.58 -4.57 7.02
N THR A 101 14.53 -3.79 7.54
CA THR A 101 14.23 -2.50 8.18
C THR A 101 13.57 -1.53 7.21
N GLN A 102 14.11 -1.39 5.99
CA GLN A 102 13.55 -0.51 4.96
C GLN A 102 12.15 -0.96 4.54
N LEU A 103 11.94 -2.26 4.36
CA LEU A 103 10.62 -2.80 4.04
C LEU A 103 9.60 -2.47 5.14
N ARG A 104 9.96 -2.72 6.41
CA ARG A 104 9.13 -2.42 7.57
C ARG A 104 8.78 -0.94 7.67
N GLU A 105 9.73 -0.04 7.46
CA GLU A 105 9.49 1.41 7.49
C GLU A 105 8.51 1.85 6.40
N ARG A 106 8.69 1.35 5.17
CA ARG A 106 7.80 1.67 4.05
C ARG A 106 6.40 1.13 4.25
N MET A 107 6.28 -0.10 4.76
CA MET A 107 4.98 -0.66 5.16
C MET A 107 4.34 0.18 6.26
N THR A 108 5.10 0.61 7.28
CA THR A 108 4.58 1.48 8.35
C THR A 108 3.99 2.79 7.82
N LEU A 109 4.65 3.42 6.85
CA LEU A 109 4.15 4.64 6.20
C LEU A 109 2.81 4.37 5.49
N VAL A 110 2.76 3.33 4.65
CA VAL A 110 1.54 2.95 3.91
C VAL A 110 0.40 2.59 4.87
N GLY A 111 0.69 1.82 5.92
CA GLY A 111 -0.27 1.44 6.95
C GLY A 111 -0.84 2.64 7.70
N THR A 112 0.00 3.65 7.99
CA THR A 112 -0.44 4.90 8.63
C THR A 112 -1.43 5.67 7.77
N ILE A 113 -1.16 5.81 6.47
CA ILE A 113 -2.06 6.49 5.54
C ILE A 113 -3.39 5.72 5.45
N TRP A 114 -3.33 4.39 5.35
CA TRP A 114 -4.53 3.57 5.33
C TRP A 114 -5.37 3.74 6.61
N MET A 115 -4.75 3.68 7.80
CA MET A 115 -5.47 3.91 9.06
C MET A 115 -6.18 5.27 9.07
N ASN A 116 -5.48 6.34 8.68
CA ASN A 116 -6.05 7.68 8.63
C ASN A 116 -7.23 7.79 7.64
N LEU A 117 -7.09 7.20 6.45
CA LEU A 117 -8.18 7.15 5.45
C LEU A 117 -9.38 6.34 5.97
N SER A 118 -9.13 5.23 6.64
CA SER A 118 -10.19 4.39 7.21
C SER A 118 -10.97 5.14 8.28
N GLN A 119 -10.28 5.83 9.19
CA GLN A 119 -10.91 6.68 10.20
C GLN A 119 -11.71 7.82 9.55
N SER A 120 -11.14 8.50 8.56
CA SER A 120 -11.77 9.63 7.86
C SER A 120 -13.03 9.25 7.08
N PHE A 121 -13.11 8.00 6.60
CA PHE A 121 -14.24 7.49 5.83
C PHE A 121 -15.19 6.56 6.60
N THR A 122 -14.92 6.34 7.88
CA THR A 122 -15.85 5.66 8.79
C THR A 122 -17.01 6.61 9.11
N PRO A 123 -18.28 6.21 8.88
CA PRO A 123 -19.41 7.07 9.22
C PRO A 123 -19.43 7.31 10.74
N ALA A 124 -19.66 8.56 11.16
CA ALA A 124 -19.66 8.99 12.56
C ALA A 124 -20.79 8.42 13.45
N ARG A 125 -21.39 7.28 13.10
CA ARG A 125 -22.46 6.66 13.89
C ARG A 125 -21.91 5.53 14.74
N GLY A 126 -21.65 5.87 16.00
CA GLY A 126 -21.87 5.01 17.18
C GLY A 126 -21.18 3.65 17.21
N GLY A 127 -20.15 3.56 18.05
CA GLY A 127 -19.77 2.31 18.72
C GLY A 127 -18.82 1.41 17.94
N VAL A 128 -17.70 1.14 18.59
CA VAL A 128 -16.70 0.09 18.27
C VAL A 128 -15.71 0.44 17.14
N ALA A 129 -14.88 1.44 17.41
CA ALA A 129 -13.55 1.52 16.81
C ALA A 129 -12.62 0.50 17.49
N THR A 130 -12.80 -0.82 17.27
CA THR A 130 -11.87 -1.82 17.84
C THR A 130 -11.81 -3.15 17.09
N GLU A 131 -11.89 -3.18 15.76
CA GLU A 131 -11.64 -4.42 15.00
C GLU A 131 -10.69 -4.26 13.81
N PHE A 132 -9.78 -3.29 13.90
CA PHE A 132 -8.60 -3.25 13.03
C PHE A 132 -7.36 -2.97 13.88
N LEU A 133 -6.99 -3.97 14.69
CA LEU A 133 -5.68 -4.02 15.33
C LEU A 133 -5.09 -5.41 15.10
N PHE A 134 -4.06 -5.41 14.25
CA PHE A 134 -3.10 -6.47 13.93
C PHE A 134 -3.61 -7.59 13.02
#